data_AF-A0A3D4V2J0-F1
#
_entry.id   AF-A0A3D4V2J0-F1
#
_cell.length_a   1.000
_cell.length_b   1.000
_cell.length_c   1.000
_cell.angle_alpha   90.00
_cell.angle_beta   90.00
_cell.angle_gamma   90.00
#
_symmetry.space_group_name_H-M   'P 1'
#
loop_
_entity.id
_entity.type
_entity.pdbx_description
1 polymer ?
#
loop_
_entity_poly.entity_id
_entity_poly.type
_entity_poly.pdbx_seq_one_letter_code
_entity_poly.pdbx_strand_id
1 'polypeptide(L)' 'MNLEEEENNEFSLPTEMVDNLYELSGGSDRYKGVIMAVSSENGKPLVYSKFDCGMTELALVKTLEDYLRDMQDERGTEAQ' A
#
# COMPACT_ATOMS: atom_id res chain seq x y z
N MET A 1 -18.32 -10.31 -31.21
CA MET A 1 -17.66 -9.08 -30.75
C MET A 1 -17.23 -9.36 -29.32
N ASN A 2 -15.93 -9.53 -29.08
CA ASN A 2 -15.40 -9.77 -27.74
C ASN A 2 -15.48 -8.44 -26.96
N LEU A 3 -16.22 -8.47 -25.86
CA LEU A 3 -16.55 -7.34 -24.97
C LEU A 3 -15.58 -7.30 -23.77
N GLU A 4 -14.28 -7.46 -23.99
CA GLU A 4 -13.30 -7.59 -22.89
C GLU A 4 -12.08 -6.64 -23.02
N GLU A 5 -12.06 -5.73 -24.00
CA GLU A 5 -10.92 -4.81 -24.23
C GLU A 5 -11.14 -3.39 -23.69
N GLU A 6 -12.18 -3.14 -22.88
CA GLU A 6 -12.46 -1.81 -22.29
C GLU A 6 -12.12 -1.68 -20.79
N GLU A 7 -11.41 -2.64 -20.17
CA GLU A 7 -11.10 -2.54 -18.72
C GLU A 7 -9.79 -1.82 -18.35
N ASN A 8 -8.89 -1.51 -19.29
CA ASN A 8 -7.48 -1.29 -18.92
C ASN A 8 -6.93 0.13 -19.13
N ASN A 9 -7.70 1.16 -18.74
CA ASN A 9 -7.18 2.53 -18.66
C ASN A 9 -7.48 3.21 -17.32
N GLU A 10 -7.77 2.43 -16.27
CA GLU A 10 -7.89 2.92 -14.90
C GLU A 10 -6.49 3.30 -14.36
N PHE A 11 -6.39 4.45 -13.69
CA PHE A 11 -5.14 4.96 -13.12
C PHE A 11 -4.50 3.89 -12.26
N SER A 12 -3.27 3.56 -12.63
CA SER A 12 -2.36 2.78 -11.81
C SER A 12 -1.15 3.64 -11.51
N LEU A 13 -0.65 3.54 -10.28
CA LEU A 13 0.65 4.12 -9.94
C LEU A 13 1.70 3.53 -10.87
N PRO A 14 2.50 4.36 -11.57
CA PRO A 14 3.60 3.86 -12.38
C PRO A 14 4.54 3.02 -11.51
N THR A 15 4.92 1.83 -12.00
CA THR A 15 5.81 0.92 -11.28
C THR A 15 7.10 1.62 -10.84
N GLU A 16 7.65 2.50 -11.68
CA GLU A 16 8.83 3.32 -11.38
C GLU A 16 8.67 4.17 -10.10
N MET A 17 7.46 4.67 -9.82
CA MET A 17 7.21 5.46 -8.61
C MET A 17 7.22 4.58 -7.36
N VAL A 18 6.63 3.39 -7.44
CA VAL A 18 6.65 2.40 -6.36
C VAL A 18 8.08 1.93 -6.11
N ASP A 19 8.85 1.70 -7.17
CA ASP A 19 10.25 1.31 -7.09
C ASP A 19 11.11 2.40 -6.45
N ASN A 20 10.94 3.66 -6.85
CA ASN A 20 11.65 4.78 -6.23
C ASN A 20 11.34 4.90 -4.75
N LEU A 21 10.08 4.74 -4.33
CA LEU A 21 9.70 4.77 -2.92
C LEU A 21 10.27 3.59 -2.13
N TYR A 22 10.30 2.40 -2.75
CA TYR A 22 10.98 1.24 -2.19
C TYR A 22 12.48 1.48 -2.00
N GLU A 23 13.17 2.07 -2.99
CA GLU A 23 14.60 2.38 -2.89
C GLU A 23 14.91 3.46 -1.85
N LEU A 24 13.96 4.37 -1.59
CA LEU A 24 14.05 5.37 -0.52
C LEU A 24 13.73 4.78 0.87
N SER A 25 13.16 3.58 0.95
CA SER A 25 12.88 2.89 2.20
C SER A 25 14.10 2.07 2.67
N GLY A 26 14.35 2.04 3.98
CA GLY A 26 15.37 1.16 4.56
C GLY A 26 16.83 1.58 4.33
N GLY A 27 17.75 0.63 4.55
CA GLY A 27 19.18 0.79 4.28
C GLY A 27 19.54 0.38 2.85
N SER A 28 20.80 0.58 2.46
CA SER A 28 21.26 0.41 1.07
C SER A 28 20.86 -0.93 0.42
N ASP A 29 20.83 -2.04 1.18
CA ASP A 29 20.46 -3.38 0.68
C ASP A 29 19.52 -4.18 1.60
N ARG A 30 19.09 -3.61 2.74
CA ARG A 30 18.31 -4.35 3.74
C ARG A 30 17.29 -3.48 4.42
N TYR A 31 16.25 -4.12 4.94
CA TYR A 31 15.12 -3.51 5.62
C TYR A 31 14.33 -2.57 4.70
N LYS A 32 14.39 -2.81 3.37
CA LYS A 32 13.60 -2.06 2.41
C LYS A 32 12.20 -2.66 2.33
N GLY A 33 11.20 -1.80 2.47
CA GLY A 33 9.83 -2.21 2.33
C GLY A 33 8.87 -1.04 2.41
N VAL A 34 7.79 -1.13 1.63
CA VAL A 34 6.74 -0.12 1.61
C VAL A 34 5.39 -0.77 1.37
N ILE A 35 4.35 -0.25 2.02
CA ILE A 35 2.94 -0.53 1.73
C ILE A 35 2.28 0.83 1.46
N MET A 36 1.58 0.96 0.34
CA MET A 36 0.90 2.19 -0.07
C MET A 36 -0.56 1.88 -0.36
N ALA A 37 -1.46 2.62 0.28
CA ALA A 37 -2.87 2.65 -0.09
C ALA A 37 -3.16 3.97 -0.82
N VAL A 38 -3.73 3.89 -2.01
CA VAL A 38 -4.08 5.06 -2.83
C VAL A 38 -5.50 4.93 -3.36
N SER A 39 -6.04 6.03 -3.86
CA SER A 39 -7.29 6.04 -4.60
C SER A 39 -6.99 6.21 -6.09
N SER A 40 -7.65 5.42 -6.95
CA SER A 40 -7.69 5.70 -8.38
C SER A 40 -8.46 7.00 -8.66
N GLU A 41 -8.39 7.47 -9.90
CA GLU A 41 -9.17 8.60 -10.40
C GLU A 41 -10.69 8.36 -10.29
N ASN A 42 -11.11 7.10 -10.22
CA ASN A 42 -12.51 6.70 -10.04
C ASN A 42 -12.91 6.50 -8.56
N GLY A 43 -12.02 6.82 -7.61
CA GLY A 43 -12.30 6.63 -6.18
C GLY A 43 -12.12 5.19 -5.68
N LYS A 44 -11.58 4.29 -6.52
CA LYS A 44 -11.35 2.89 -6.15
C LYS A 44 -10.06 2.77 -5.34
N PRO A 45 -10.09 2.18 -4.15
CA PRO A 45 -8.88 1.98 -3.37
C PRO A 45 -7.98 0.91 -4.01
N LEU A 46 -6.69 1.20 -4.09
CA LEU A 46 -5.64 0.33 -4.61
C LEU A 46 -4.53 0.21 -3.56
N VAL A 47 -3.90 -0.96 -3.47
CA VAL A 47 -2.77 -1.21 -2.57
C VAL A 47 -1.57 -1.69 -3.37
N TYR A 48 -0.43 -1.06 -3.13
CA TYR A 48 0.87 -1.42 -3.68
C TYR A 48 1.80 -1.80 -2.54
N SER A 49 2.60 -2.84 -2.72
CA SER A 49 3.55 -3.28 -1.71
C SER A 49 4.80 -3.87 -2.34
N LYS A 50 5.96 -3.60 -1.73
CA LYS A 50 7.24 -4.17 -2.12
C LYS A 50 8.10 -4.37 -0.89
N PHE A 51 8.81 -5.50 -0.82
CA PHE A 51 9.60 -5.91 0.33
C PHE A 51 10.90 -6.57 -0.11
N ASP A 52 11.97 -6.37 0.65
CA ASP A 52 13.24 -7.06 0.43
C ASP A 52 13.18 -8.55 0.83
N CYS A 53 12.37 -8.89 1.83
CA CYS A 53 12.18 -10.24 2.33
C CYS A 53 10.87 -10.40 3.12
N GLY A 54 10.48 -11.66 3.37
CA GLY A 54 9.26 -11.98 4.11
C GLY A 54 9.24 -11.50 5.57
N MET A 55 10.40 -11.28 6.20
CA MET A 55 10.45 -10.71 7.56
C MET A 55 10.03 -9.24 7.56
N THR A 56 10.50 -8.46 6.57
CA THR A 56 10.11 -7.06 6.41
C THR A 56 8.64 -6.92 6.04
N GLU A 57 8.14 -7.81 5.17
CA GLU A 57 6.71 -7.92 4.88
C GLU A 57 5.89 -8.12 6.16
N LEU A 58 6.21 -9.15 6.93
CA LEU A 58 5.49 -9.46 8.18
C LEU A 58 5.52 -8.29 9.16
N ALA A 59 6.68 -7.65 9.34
CA ALA A 59 6.85 -6.53 10.25
C ALA A 59 6.01 -5.31 9.83
N LEU A 60 6.00 -4.96 8.54
CA LEU A 60 5.24 -3.82 8.03
C LEU A 60 3.74 -4.07 8.08
N VAL A 61 3.28 -5.28 7.72
CA VAL A 61 1.87 -5.65 7.82
C VAL A 61 1.40 -5.58 9.27
N LYS A 62 2.15 -6.13 10.22
CA LYS A 62 1.80 -6.07 11.64
C LYS A 62 1.75 -4.65 12.18
N THR A 63 2.74 -3.83 11.83
CA THR A 63 2.77 -2.42 12.22
C THR A 63 1.57 -1.66 11.68
N LEU A 64 1.15 -1.93 10.44
CA LEU A 64 -0.02 -1.31 9.82
C LEU A 64 -1.33 -1.80 10.46
N GLU A 65 -1.45 -3.10 10.75
CA GLU A 65 -2.59 -3.68 11.47
C GLU A 65 -2.78 -3.02 12.84
N ASP A 66 -1.70 -2.87 13.60
CA ASP A 66 -1.73 -2.26 14.93
C ASP A 66 -2.10 -0.77 14.83
N TYR A 67 -1.50 -0.02 13.90
CA TYR A 67 -1.88 1.38 13.66
C TYR A 67 -3.36 1.54 13.31
N LEU A 68 -3.90 0.69 12.43
CA LEU A 68 -5.31 0.75 12.05
C LEU A 68 -6.24 0.38 13.21
N ARG A 69 -5.83 -0.53 14.10
CA ARG A 69 -6.58 -0.85 15.32
C ARG A 69 -6.61 0.35 16.26
N ASP A 70 -5.47 0.97 16.51
CA ASP A 70 -5.37 2.16 17.37
C ASP A 70 -6.26 3.29 16.84
N MET A 71 -6.24 3.53 15.52
CA MET A 71 -7.15 4.50 14.88
C MET A 71 -8.64 4.18 15.07
N GLN A 72 -9.02 2.90 15.08
CA GLN A 72 -10.41 2.49 15.29
C GLN A 72 -10.84 2.71 16.74
N ASP A 73 -9.96 2.41 17.69
CA ASP A 73 -10.21 2.60 19.11
C ASP A 73 -10.37 4.10 19.45
N GLU A 74 -9.52 4.97 18.90
CA GLU A 74 -9.64 6.43 19.05
C GLU A 74 -10.96 6.96 18.50
N ARG A 75 -11.36 6.54 17.29
CA ARG A 75 -12.65 6.92 16.68
C ARG A 75 -13.86 6.38 17.45
N GLY A 76 -13.72 5.21 18.08
CA GLY A 76 -14.75 4.65 18.94
C GLY A 76 -14.97 5.44 20.22
N THR A 77 -13.96 6.19 20.66
CA THR A 77 -13.99 6.98 21.90
C THR A 77 -14.62 8.38 21.70
N GLU A 78 -14.57 8.94 20.48
CA GLU A 78 -15.21 10.21 20.14
C GLU A 78 -16.72 10.11 19.86
N ALA A 79 -17.24 8.89 19.69
CA ALA A 79 -18.66 8.63 19.40
C ALA A 79 -19.52 8.41 20.67
N GLN A 80 -18.98 8.66 21.87
CA GLN A 80 -19.68 8.54 23.16
C GLN A 80 -19.87 9.88 23.86
#